data_AF-A0A1E3GXY4-F1
#
_entry.id   AF-A0A1E3GXY4-F1
#
_cell.length_a   1.000
_cell.length_b   1.000
_cell.length_c   1.000
_cell.angle_alpha   90.00
_cell.angle_beta   90.00
_cell.angle_gamma   90.00
#
_symmetry.space_group_name_H-M   'P 1'
#
loop_
_entity.id
_entity.type
_entity.pdbx_description
1 polymer ?
#
loop_
_entity_poly.entity_id
_entity_poly.type
_entity_poly.pdbx_seq_one_letter_code
_entity_poly.pdbx_strand_id
1 'polypeptide(L)'
;MTLIHRADAIGEIVAALSARFGAIDLLPVHPQAHKAAHRLIARGRLGSRAPLALLPGLVVHGEDGRYAAEVEAALRDGVGLEIGWR
;
A
#
# COMPACT_ATOMS: atom_id res chain seq x y z
N MET A 1 -13.00 1.72 -0.85
CA MET A 1 -12.56 0.48 -1.54
C MET A 1 -11.07 0.34 -1.30
N THR A 2 -10.59 -0.88 -1.07
CA THR A 2 -9.17 -1.18 -0.90
C THR A 2 -8.83 -2.40 -1.75
N LEU A 3 -7.70 -2.36 -2.44
CA LEU A 3 -7.18 -3.49 -3.22
C LEU A 3 -5.66 -3.62 -3.00
N ILE A 4 -5.14 -4.81 -3.25
CA ILE A 4 -3.70 -5.07 -3.34
C ILE A 4 -3.40 -5.70 -4.68
N HIS A 5 -2.37 -5.22 -5.36
CA HIS A 5 -1.96 -5.74 -6.65
C HIS A 5 -0.43 -5.69 -6.83
N ARG A 6 0.07 -6.23 -7.93
CA ARG A 6 1.46 -6.06 -8.34
C ARG A 6 1.76 -4.59 -8.63
N ALA A 7 2.93 -4.11 -8.20
CA ALA A 7 3.32 -2.71 -8.32
C ALA A 7 3.63 -2.28 -9.76
N ASP A 8 4.00 -3.21 -10.64
CA ASP A 8 4.24 -2.95 -12.08
C ASP A 8 2.96 -2.50 -12.81
N ALA A 9 1.78 -2.88 -12.32
CA ALA A 9 0.49 -2.46 -12.84
C ALA A 9 0.01 -1.10 -12.31
N ILE A 10 0.87 -0.27 -11.69
CA ILE A 10 0.47 1.00 -11.06
C ILE A 10 -0.29 1.93 -12.01
N GLY A 11 0.13 2.03 -13.28
CA GLY A 11 -0.57 2.85 -14.27
C GLY A 11 -2.00 2.39 -14.52
N GLU A 12 -2.21 1.07 -14.68
CA GLU A 12 -3.53 0.47 -14.89
C GLU A 12 -4.43 0.63 -13.66
N ILE A 13 -3.87 0.44 -12.46
CA ILE A 13 -4.59 0.61 -11.19
C ILE A 13 -5.07 2.06 -11.05
N VAL A 14 -4.19 3.04 -11.25
CA VAL A 14 -4.55 4.47 -11.14
C VAL A 14 -5.60 4.84 -12.18
N ALA A 15 -5.46 4.37 -13.42
CA ALA A 15 -6.44 4.63 -14.48
C ALA A 15 -7.82 4.05 -14.13
N ALA A 16 -7.87 2.80 -13.67
CA ALA A 16 -9.12 2.13 -13.30
C ALA A 16 -9.82 2.79 -12.09
N LEU A 17 -9.06 3.20 -11.08
CA LEU A 17 -9.60 3.86 -9.89
C LEU A 17 -10.11 5.27 -10.21
N SER A 18 -9.35 6.06 -10.98
CA SER A 18 -9.66 7.47 -11.24
C SER A 18 -10.98 7.69 -11.98
N ALA A 19 -11.55 6.66 -12.61
CA ALA A 19 -12.85 6.74 -13.25
C ALA A 19 -14.02 6.96 -12.26
N ARG A 20 -13.89 6.50 -11.00
CA ARG A 20 -15.00 6.52 -10.02
C ARG A 20 -14.58 6.91 -8.61
N PHE A 21 -13.28 6.87 -8.30
CA PHE A 21 -12.73 7.11 -6.98
C PHE A 21 -11.77 8.31 -7.01
N GLY A 22 -11.80 9.11 -5.94
CA GLY A 22 -10.74 10.05 -5.59
C GLY A 22 -10.27 9.78 -4.17
N ALA A 23 -9.49 10.68 -3.57
CA ALA A 23 -8.73 10.39 -2.34
C ALA A 23 -8.04 9.02 -2.48
N ILE A 24 -7.29 8.86 -3.58
CA ILE A 24 -6.61 7.59 -3.87
C ILE A 24 -5.31 7.60 -3.08
N ASP A 25 -5.18 6.72 -2.10
CA ASP A 25 -3.92 6.48 -1.40
C ASP A 25 -3.22 5.28 -2.02
N LEU A 26 -1.96 5.47 -2.38
CA LEU A 26 -1.06 4.44 -2.89
C LEU A 26 -0.02 4.13 -1.81
N LEU A 27 -0.01 2.90 -1.32
CA LEU A 27 0.95 2.39 -0.35
C LEU A 27 1.87 1.35 -1.03
N PRO A 28 3.11 1.73 -1.39
CA PRO A 28 4.11 0.79 -1.89
C PRO A 28 4.45 -0.25 -0.82
N VAL A 29 4.62 -1.51 -1.22
CA VAL A 29 5.04 -2.59 -0.32
C VAL A 29 6.34 -3.19 -0.86
N HIS A 30 7.40 -2.99 -0.08
CA HIS A 30 8.76 -3.38 -0.39
C HIS A 30 9.12 -4.68 0.33
N PRO A 31 9.73 -5.67 -0.34
CA PRO A 31 10.21 -6.87 0.36
C PRO A 31 11.27 -6.53 1.42
N GLN A 32 12.15 -5.57 1.12
CA GLN A 32 13.19 -5.01 1.99
C GLN A 32 13.40 -3.53 1.63
N ALA A 33 13.92 -2.72 2.54
CA ALA A 33 14.02 -1.26 2.39
C ALA A 33 14.76 -0.79 1.11
N HIS A 34 15.81 -1.51 0.70
CA HIS A 34 16.63 -1.18 -0.47
C HIS A 34 16.11 -1.78 -1.79
N LYS A 35 14.98 -2.48 -1.77
CA LYS A 35 14.41 -3.16 -2.94
C LYS A 35 13.19 -2.42 -3.48
N ALA A 36 12.96 -2.52 -4.78
CA ALA A 36 11.76 -1.98 -5.41
C ALA A 36 10.49 -2.62 -4.81
N ALA A 37 9.41 -1.84 -4.75
CA ALA A 37 8.11 -2.35 -4.33
C ALA A 37 7.62 -3.42 -5.33
N HIS A 38 7.16 -4.56 -4.81
CA HIS A 38 6.61 -5.64 -5.65
C HIS A 38 5.08 -5.75 -5.55
N ARG A 39 4.49 -5.01 -4.61
CA ARG A 39 3.07 -4.94 -4.34
C ARG A 39 2.71 -3.49 -4.05
N LEU A 40 1.47 -3.16 -4.35
CA LEU A 40 0.89 -1.85 -4.13
C LEU A 40 -0.49 -2.07 -3.51
N ILE A 41 -0.70 -1.48 -2.33
CA ILE A 41 -2.04 -1.37 -1.78
C ILE A 41 -2.60 -0.03 -2.25
N ALA A 42 -3.78 -0.06 -2.87
CA ALA A 42 -4.48 1.15 -3.29
C ALA A 42 -5.81 1.24 -2.57
N ARG A 43 -6.07 2.40 -1.97
CA ARG A 43 -7.33 2.71 -1.31
C ARG A 43 -7.95 3.91 -2.02
N GLY A 44 -9.25 3.85 -2.28
CA GLY A 44 -9.98 4.96 -2.90
C GLY A 44 -11.36 5.16 -2.28
N ARG A 45 -11.83 6.41 -2.28
CA ARG A 45 -13.17 6.79 -1.80
C ARG A 45 -14.09 7.14 -2.97
N LEU A 46 -15.20 6.42 -3.07
CA LEU A 46 -16.16 6.56 -4.17
C LEU A 46 -16.71 7.99 -4.22
N GLY A 47 -16.69 8.62 -5.39
CA GLY A 47 -17.20 9.97 -5.61
C GLY A 47 -16.37 11.10 -4.98
N SER A 48 -15.27 10.79 -4.30
CA SER A 48 -14.34 11.80 -3.79
C SER A 48 -13.63 12.52 -4.95
N ARG A 49 -13.32 13.80 -4.77
CA ARG A 49 -12.53 14.61 -5.71
C ARG A 49 -11.15 15.02 -5.15
N ALA A 50 -10.82 14.56 -3.94
CA ALA A 50 -9.52 14.84 -3.35
C ALA A 50 -8.39 14.18 -4.19
N PRO A 51 -7.20 14.79 -4.22
CA PRO A 51 -6.09 14.30 -5.03
C PRO A 51 -5.60 12.92 -4.57
N LEU A 52 -4.85 12.27 -5.45
CA LEU A 52 -4.09 11.06 -5.12
C LEU A 52 -2.90 11.40 -4.21
N ALA A 53 -2.58 10.51 -3.28
CA ALA A 53 -1.37 10.57 -2.46
C ALA A 53 -0.55 9.28 -2.58
N LEU A 54 0.77 9.43 -2.70
CA LEU A 54 1.71 8.35 -2.50
C LEU A 54 2.17 8.37 -1.04
N LEU A 55 1.96 7.28 -0.33
CA LEU A 55 2.29 7.13 1.09
C LEU A 55 3.72 6.61 1.27
N PRO A 56 4.33 6.78 2.48
CA PRO A 56 5.54 6.07 2.84
C PRO A 56 5.38 4.56 2.64
N GLY A 57 6.37 3.90 2.05
CA GLY A 57 6.28 2.47 1.75
C GLY A 57 6.36 1.59 3.00
N LEU A 58 5.62 0.48 2.98
CA LEU A 58 5.72 -0.59 3.97
C LEU A 58 6.89 -1.52 3.62
N VAL A 59 7.80 -1.75 4.56
CA VAL A 59 8.90 -2.72 4.39
C VAL A 59 8.53 -4.02 5.10
N VAL A 60 8.47 -5.12 4.34
CA VAL A 60 8.01 -6.42 4.85
C VAL A 60 9.06 -7.07 5.75
N HIS A 61 10.33 -7.03 5.36
CA HIS A 61 11.42 -7.67 6.10
C HIS A 61 12.50 -6.66 6.52
N GLY A 62 13.00 -6.83 7.73
CA GLY A 62 14.19 -6.15 8.23
C GLY A 62 15.46 -6.61 7.51
N GLU A 63 16.59 -6.01 7.90
CA GLU A 63 17.91 -6.34 7.33
C GLU A 63 18.33 -7.80 7.61
N ASP A 64 17.85 -8.36 8.72
CA ASP A 64 18.11 -9.75 9.13
C ASP A 64 17.23 -10.78 8.38
N GLY A 65 16.37 -10.31 7.47
CA GLY A 65 15.47 -11.15 6.68
C GLY A 65 14.23 -11.63 7.44
N ARG A 66 14.05 -11.26 8.71
CA ARG A 66 12.80 -11.50 9.45
C ARG A 66 11.76 -10.46 9.09
N TYR A 67 10.49 -10.76 9.39
CA TYR A 67 9.43 -9.77 9.26
C TYR A 67 9.74 -8.53 10.11
N ALA A 68 9.43 -7.35 9.60
CA ALA A 68 9.43 -6.14 10.42
C ALA A 68 8.42 -6.31 11.57
N ALA A 69 8.69 -5.74 12.74
CA ALA A 69 7.89 -5.99 13.94
C ALA A 69 6.39 -5.73 13.75
N GLU A 70 6.03 -4.64 13.05
CA GLU A 70 4.64 -4.31 12.73
C GLU A 70 3.97 -5.34 11.79
N VAL A 71 4.73 -5.90 10.85
CA VAL A 71 4.25 -6.91 9.90
C VAL A 71 4.12 -8.26 10.58
N GLU A 72 5.08 -8.61 11.45
CA GLU A 72 5.02 -9.83 12.24
C GLU A 72 3.79 -9.81 13.16
N ALA A 73 3.56 -8.72 13.88
CA ALA A 73 2.39 -8.57 14.73
C ALA A 73 1.08 -8.69 13.91
N ALA A 74 1.00 -8.05 12.73
CA ALA A 74 -0.17 -8.18 11.88
C ALA A 74 -0.42 -9.63 11.42
N LEU A 75 0.64 -10.37 11.09
CA LEU A 75 0.56 -11.75 10.61
C LEU A 75 0.33 -12.78 11.73
N ARG A 76 0.83 -12.53 12.95
CA ARG A 76 0.83 -13.48 14.07
C ARG A 76 -0.26 -13.19 15.10
N ASP A 77 -0.47 -11.90 15.39
CA ASP A 77 -1.37 -11.44 16.45
C ASP A 77 -2.65 -10.83 15.88
N GLY A 78 -2.76 -10.70 14.56
CA GLY A 78 -3.96 -10.19 13.88
C GLY A 78 -4.22 -8.70 14.11
N VAL A 79 -3.21 -7.95 14.54
CA VAL A 79 -3.33 -6.49 14.71
C VAL A 79 -3.39 -5.78 13.36
N GLY A 80 -4.04 -4.62 13.32
CA GLY A 80 -4.08 -3.79 12.13
C GLY A 80 -2.70 -3.19 11.83
N LEU A 81 -2.38 -3.01 10.55
CA LEU A 81 -1.26 -2.17 10.15
C LEU A 81 -1.64 -0.70 10.36
N GLU A 82 -0.85 0.02 11.14
CA GLU A 82 -1.02 1.44 11.43
C GLU A 82 -0.56 2.28 10.23
N ILE A 83 -1.42 2.36 9.22
CA ILE A 83 -1.16 3.15 8.01
C ILE A 83 -1.83 4.52 8.12
N GLY A 84 -1.06 5.58 7.90
CA GLY A 84 -1.54 6.96 7.82
C GLY A 84 -2.31 7.26 6.52
N TRP A 85 -3.45 6.60 6.31
CA TRP A 85 -4.37 6.88 5.21
C TRP A 85 -4.89 8.34 5.24
N ARG A 86 -5.16 8.95 4.09
CA ARG A 86 -5.70 10.30 3.95
C ARG A 86 -7.19 10.34 3.63
#